data_AF-A0A679ILA1-F1
#
_entry.id   AF-A0A679ILA1-F1
#
_cell.length_a   1.000
_cell.length_b   1.000
_cell.length_c   1.000
_cell.angle_alpha   90.00
_cell.angle_beta   90.00
_cell.angle_gamma   90.00
#
_symmetry.space_group_name_H-M   'P 1'
#
loop_
_entity.id
_entity.type
_entity.pdbx_description
1 polymer ?
#
loop_
_entity_poly.entity_id
_entity_poly.type
_entity_poly.pdbx_seq_one_letter_code
_entity_poly.pdbx_strand_id
1 'polypeptide(L)'
;MSKDFETQLNLLRTKYGSLTMAERRHILEKIRRKNLFSYRKLERLKHELLRLEAKRAQLELEEDPGELIEIEQKIVARKEIFLKLLCEFKQKE
;
A
#
# COMPACT_ATOMS: atom_id res chain seq x y z
N MET A 1 -0.01 18.22 3.60
CA MET A 1 0.10 17.19 2.52
C MET A 1 0.72 17.74 1.24
N SER A 2 1.76 17.07 0.71
CA SER A 2 2.41 17.47 -0.56
C SER A 2 1.54 17.11 -1.78
N LYS A 3 1.44 18.02 -2.75
CA LYS A 3 0.70 17.80 -4.03
C LYS A 3 1.24 16.62 -4.83
N ASP A 4 2.54 16.32 -4.69
CA ASP A 4 3.19 15.23 -5.40
C ASP A 4 2.75 13.86 -4.86
N PHE A 5 2.57 13.75 -3.54
CA PHE A 5 2.13 12.52 -2.90
C PHE A 5 0.69 12.14 -3.28
N GLU A 6 -0.23 13.11 -3.30
CA GLU A 6 -1.61 12.88 -3.75
C GLU A 6 -1.68 12.45 -5.22
N THR A 7 -0.85 13.07 -6.07
CA THR A 7 -0.75 12.71 -7.48
C THR A 7 -0.26 11.27 -7.65
N GLN A 8 0.78 10.87 -6.92
CA GLN A 8 1.30 9.50 -6.93
C GLN A 8 0.28 8.47 -6.42
N LEU A 9 -0.48 8.81 -5.37
CA LEU A 9 -1.56 7.95 -4.89
C LEU A 9 -2.69 7.80 -5.90
N ASN A 10 -3.07 8.88 -6.58
CA ASN A 10 -4.08 8.83 -7.64
C ASN A 10 -3.59 7.99 -8.82
N LEU A 11 -2.33 8.10 -9.24
CA LEU A 11 -1.75 7.24 -10.26
C LEU A 11 -1.80 5.76 -9.86
N LEU A 12 -1.46 5.43 -8.62
CA LEU A 12 -1.59 4.06 -8.10
C LEU A 12 -3.04 3.59 -8.09
N ARG A 13 -3.99 4.47 -7.74
CA ARG A 13 -5.42 4.15 -7.77
C ARG A 13 -5.91 3.97 -9.21
N THR A 14 -5.44 4.73 -10.19
CA THR A 14 -5.81 4.50 -11.58
C THR A 14 -5.20 3.21 -12.12
N LYS A 15 -3.95 2.91 -11.75
CA LYS A 15 -3.20 1.72 -12.20
C LYS A 15 -3.72 0.41 -11.61
N TYR A 16 -4.17 0.42 -10.35
CA TYR A 16 -4.54 -0.78 -9.59
C TYR A 16 -5.96 -0.75 -8.99
N GLY A 17 -6.68 0.36 -9.10
CA GLY A 17 -7.88 0.65 -8.31
C GLY A 17 -9.19 0.13 -8.87
N SER A 18 -9.18 -0.87 -9.76
CA SER A 18 -10.40 -1.58 -10.14
C SER A 18 -10.88 -2.59 -9.10
N LEU A 19 -10.18 -2.76 -7.98
CA LEU A 19 -10.51 -3.74 -6.96
C LEU A 19 -11.46 -3.16 -5.90
N THR A 20 -12.71 -3.63 -5.92
CA THR A 20 -13.71 -3.43 -4.88
C THR A 20 -13.29 -4.08 -3.54
N MET A 21 -13.90 -3.65 -2.44
CA MET A 21 -13.65 -4.24 -1.12
C MET A 21 -14.04 -5.72 -1.03
N ALA A 22 -15.00 -6.16 -1.85
CA ALA A 22 -15.41 -7.57 -1.94
C ALA A 22 -14.34 -8.40 -2.67
N GLU A 23 -13.87 -7.94 -3.84
CA GLU A 23 -12.80 -8.62 -4.58
C GLU A 23 -11.50 -8.70 -3.76
N ARG A 24 -11.15 -7.64 -3.02
CA ARG A 24 -9.97 -7.66 -2.15
C ARG A 24 -10.06 -8.74 -1.08
N ARG A 25 -11.22 -8.88 -0.42
CA ARG A 25 -11.44 -9.92 0.58
C ARG A 25 -11.30 -11.32 -0.02
N HIS A 26 -11.91 -11.53 -1.19
CA HIS A 26 -11.84 -12.80 -1.89
C HIS A 26 -10.40 -13.16 -2.29
N ILE A 27 -9.65 -12.20 -2.84
CA ILE A 27 -8.23 -12.38 -3.21
C ILE A 27 -7.40 -12.71 -1.97
N LEU A 28 -7.56 -11.98 -0.87
CA LEU A 28 -6.81 -12.24 0.37
C LEU A 28 -7.09 -13.64 0.92
N GLU A 29 -8.34 -14.09 0.90
CA GLU A 29 -8.70 -15.45 1.32
C GLU A 29 -8.07 -16.51 0.41
N LYS A 30 -8.10 -16.29 -0.91
CA LYS A 30 -7.43 -17.15 -1.90
C LYS A 30 -5.94 -17.22 -1.68
N ILE A 31 -5.27 -16.09 -1.44
CA ILE A 31 -3.83 -16.05 -1.14
C ILE A 31 -3.54 -16.81 0.15
N ARG A 32 -4.36 -16.63 1.20
CA ARG A 32 -4.22 -17.36 2.47
C ARG A 32 -4.25 -18.87 2.27
N ARG A 33 -5.14 -19.36 1.39
CA ARG A 33 -5.30 -20.80 1.09
C ARG A 33 -4.19 -21.33 0.16
N LYS A 34 -3.80 -20.57 -0.87
CA LYS A 34 -2.83 -21.04 -1.90
C LYS A 34 -1.37 -20.81 -1.53
N ASN A 35 -1.06 -19.70 -0.84
CA ASN A 35 0.31 -19.32 -0.50
C ASN A 35 0.37 -18.52 0.80
N LEU A 36 0.56 -19.23 1.91
CA LEU A 36 0.67 -18.65 3.25
C LEU A 36 1.84 -17.66 3.38
N PHE A 37 2.96 -17.87 2.68
CA PHE A 37 4.11 -16.97 2.73
C PHE A 37 3.78 -15.61 2.09
N SER A 38 3.11 -15.63 0.93
CA SER A 38 2.63 -14.41 0.28
C SER A 38 1.58 -13.69 1.12
N TYR A 39 0.68 -14.44 1.78
CA TYR A 39 -0.29 -13.88 2.71
C TYR A 39 0.40 -13.16 3.88
N ARG A 40 1.35 -13.83 4.56
CA ARG A 40 2.14 -13.22 5.65
C ARG A 40 2.97 -12.01 5.16
N LYS A 41 3.48 -12.04 3.93
CA LYS A 41 4.16 -10.88 3.33
C LYS A 41 3.21 -9.69 3.15
N LEU A 42 1.99 -9.93 2.68
CA LEU A 42 0.95 -8.90 2.56
C LEU A 42 0.54 -8.34 3.92
N GLU A 43 0.39 -9.18 4.95
CA GLU A 43 0.10 -8.72 6.30
C GLU A 43 1.25 -7.86 6.85
N ARG A 44 2.50 -8.27 6.67
CA ARG A 44 3.65 -7.45 7.08
C ARG A 44 3.68 -6.09 6.38
N LEU A 45 3.44 -6.07 5.06
CA LEU A 45 3.37 -4.84 4.28
C LEU A 45 2.22 -3.94 4.75
N LYS A 46 1.05 -4.50 5.08
CA LYS A 46 -0.08 -3.75 5.63
C LYS A 46 0.28 -3.07 6.95
N HIS A 47 0.92 -3.80 7.87
CA HIS A 47 1.35 -3.22 9.15
C HIS A 47 2.46 -2.18 8.96
N GLU A 48 3.38 -2.39 8.02
CA GLU A 48 4.42 -1.42 7.69
C GLU A 48 3.83 -0.13 7.14
N LEU A 49 2.86 -0.22 6.22
CA LEU A 49 2.14 0.95 5.70
C LEU A 49 1.44 1.72 6.82
N LEU A 50 0.74 1.04 7.73
CA LEU A 50 0.08 1.69 8.87
C LEU A 50 1.09 2.44 9.75
N ARG A 51 2.26 1.85 10.03
CA ARG A 51 3.31 2.51 10.81
C ARG A 51 3.89 3.72 10.08
N LEU A 52 4.09 3.62 8.76
CA LEU A 52 4.58 4.75 7.96
C LEU A 52 3.56 5.88 7.90
N GLU A 53 2.26 5.58 7.77
CA GLU A 53 1.20 6.58 7.82
C GLU A 53 1.13 7.26 9.19
N ALA A 54 1.28 6.51 10.29
CA ALA A 54 1.36 7.08 11.63
C ALA A 54 2.59 7.99 11.80
N LYS A 55 3.77 7.55 11.32
CA LYS A 55 5.00 8.35 11.35
C LYS A 55 4.87 9.62 10.50
N ARG A 56 4.24 9.53 9.32
CA ARG A 56 3.93 10.69 8.48
C ARG A 56 3.07 11.71 9.23
N ALA A 57 2.02 11.25 9.91
CA ALA A 57 1.14 12.12 10.68
C ALA A 57 1.87 12.81 11.84
N GLN A 58 2.84 12.14 12.47
CA GLN A 58 3.71 12.76 13.48
C GLN A 58 4.62 13.83 12.87
N LEU A 59 5.31 13.52 11.76
CA LEU A 59 6.19 14.46 11.08
C LEU A 59 5.46 15.67 10.50
N GLU A 60 4.21 15.51 10.07
CA GLU A 60 3.36 16.63 9.63
C GLU A 60 3.04 17.61 10.77
N LEU A 61 3.08 17.16 12.04
CA LEU A 61 2.93 18.01 13.23
C LEU A 61 4.25 18.61 13.71
N GLU A 62 5.38 17.95 13.46
CA GLU A 62 6.72 18.37 13.88
C GLU A 62 7.39 19.37 12.91
N GLU A 63 6.74 19.68 11.78
CA GLU A 63 7.23 20.61 10.74
C GLU A 63 8.64 20.29 10.20
N ASP A 64 9.01 19.00 10.13
CA ASP A 64 10.23 18.53 9.45
C ASP A 64 9.91 18.10 7.98
N PRO A 65 10.07 18.99 6.99
CA PRO A 65 9.71 18.69 5.60
C PRO A 65 10.66 17.70 4.93
N GLY A 66 11.89 17.53 5.44
CA GLY A 66 12.89 16.65 4.83
C GLY A 66 12.54 15.19 5.04
N GLU A 67 12.32 14.81 6.31
CA GLU A 67 11.95 13.44 6.66
C GLU A 67 10.54 13.08 6.16
N LEU A 68 9.63 14.06 6.10
CA LEU A 68 8.27 13.87 5.59
C LEU A 68 8.26 13.38 4.13
N ILE A 69 9.08 13.98 3.25
CA ILE A 69 9.17 13.60 1.84
C ILE A 69 9.69 12.17 1.70
N GLU A 70 10.70 11.79 2.48
CA GLU A 70 11.22 10.41 2.44
C GLU A 70 10.18 9.38 2.86
N ILE A 71 9.40 9.68 3.91
CA ILE A 71 8.34 8.80 4.38
C ILE A 71 7.22 8.70 3.33
N GLU A 72 6.83 9.81 2.71
CA GLU A 72 5.84 9.83 1.63
C GLU A 72 6.29 8.95 0.45
N GLN A 73 7.55 9.04 0.00
CA GLN A 73 8.10 8.19 -1.04
C GLN A 73 8.11 6.70 -0.64
N LYS A 74 8.49 6.38 0.60
CA LYS A 74 8.45 5.01 1.14
C LYS A 74 7.03 4.47 1.14
N ILE A 75 6.03 5.26 1.55
CA ILE A 75 4.62 4.87 1.53
C ILE A 75 4.18 4.51 0.11
N VAL A 76 4.50 5.35 -0.87
CA VAL A 76 4.14 5.12 -2.28
C VAL A 76 4.76 3.83 -2.80
N ALA A 77 6.06 3.61 -2.59
CA ALA A 77 6.74 2.40 -3.02
C ALA A 77 6.16 1.13 -2.36
N ARG A 78 5.88 1.17 -1.06
CA ARG A 78 5.27 0.04 -0.34
C ARG A 78 3.83 -0.24 -0.80
N LYS A 79 3.06 0.81 -1.07
CA LYS A 79 1.68 0.71 -1.56
C LYS A 79 1.65 0.14 -2.97
N GLU A 80 2.60 0.50 -3.83
CA GLU A 80 2.76 -0.11 -5.15
C GLU A 80 3.04 -1.61 -5.05
N ILE A 81 3.98 -2.03 -4.19
CA ILE A 81 4.29 -3.46 -3.99
C ILE A 81 3.05 -4.22 -3.50
N PHE A 82 2.32 -3.65 -2.54
CA PHE A 82 1.10 -4.25 -2.01
C PHE A 82 0.04 -4.45 -3.10
N LEU A 83 -0.21 -3.41 -3.91
CA LEU A 83 -1.18 -3.45 -4.99
C LEU A 83 -0.75 -4.39 -6.13
N LYS A 84 0.54 -4.39 -6.49
CA LYS A 84 1.10 -5.30 -7.49
C LYS A 84 0.89 -6.75 -7.09
N LEU A 85 1.18 -7.11 -5.84
CA LEU A 85 0.93 -8.46 -5.33
C LEU A 85 -0.55 -8.84 -5.43
N LEU A 86 -1.47 -7.96 -5.04
CA LEU A 86 -2.91 -8.23 -5.18
C LEU A 86 -3.32 -8.47 -6.64
N CYS A 87 -2.79 -7.68 -7.58
CA CYS A 87 -3.07 -7.84 -9.00
C CYS A 87 -2.44 -9.11 -9.59
N GLU A 88 -1.24 -9.51 -9.19
CA GLU A 88 -0.62 -10.78 -9.61
C GLU A 88 -1.47 -11.99 -9.21
N PHE A 89 -2.12 -11.94 -8.06
CA PHE A 89 -3.04 -13.01 -7.62
C PHE A 89 -4.42 -12.95 -8.28
N LYS A 90 -4.84 -11.79 -8.78
CA LYS A 90 -6.02 -11.65 -9.65
C LYS A 90 -5.76 -12.23 -11.03
N GLN A 91 -4.60 -11.93 -11.64
CA GLN A 91 -4.24 -12.39 -12.99
C GLN A 91 -3.91 -13.88 -13.08
N LYS A 92 -3.60 -14.54 -11.96
CA LYS A 92 -3.48 -16.01 -11.87
C LYS A 92 -4.85 -16.72 -11.74
N GLU A 93 -5.90 -16.11 -12.25
CA GLU A 93 -7.19 -16.74 -12.60
C GLU A 93 -7.09 -17.33 -14.00
#